data_AF-A0A975CQM2-F1
#
_entry.id   AF-A0A975CQM2-F1
#
_cell.length_a   1.000
_cell.length_b   1.000
_cell.length_c   1.000
_cell.angle_alpha   90.00
_cell.angle_beta   90.00
_cell.angle_gamma   90.00
#
_symmetry.space_group_name_H-M   'P 1'
#
loop_
_entity.id
_entity.type
_entity.pdbx_description
1 polymer ?
#
loop_
_entity_poly.entity_id
_entity_poly.type
_entity_poly.pdbx_seq_one_letter_code
_entity_poly.pdbx_strand_id
1 'polypeptide(L)'
;MYEKSFDIKRIEGKFGLRRFMMYFNLFDNDFINSIQLVKNFSYFIDGLLRDPDMGGYYESLNKNPDNSIMDLTSKVHFTNKNKIANTFFQEKYFKKIIQICKENNANLTIVSMPVHSNYKKKINPFYFNYLENLTKPNKHYKYLNFLDENTNVYHLSDANHLNKVGAIKYATLINNAVNNIIKK
;
A
#
# COMPACT_ATOMS: atom_id res chain seq x y z
N MET A 1 -6.03 3.64 2.89
CA MET A 1 -5.17 4.81 2.83
C MET A 1 -4.79 5.15 4.26
N TYR A 2 -3.51 5.42 4.52
CA TYR A 2 -3.12 5.96 5.82
C TYR A 2 -3.89 7.27 6.00
N GLU A 3 -4.60 7.43 7.11
CA GLU A 3 -5.29 8.68 7.52
C GLU A 3 -4.43 9.93 7.32
N LYS A 4 -3.12 9.74 7.28
CA LYS A 4 -2.08 10.76 7.31
C LYS A 4 -1.32 10.89 5.99
N SER A 5 -1.68 10.14 4.95
CA SER A 5 -1.02 10.24 3.62
C SER A 5 -1.14 11.64 3.01
N PHE A 6 -2.11 12.44 3.45
CA PHE A 6 -2.27 13.85 3.05
C PHE A 6 -2.34 14.80 4.26
N ASP A 7 -1.97 14.32 5.46
CA ASP A 7 -1.88 15.18 6.65
C ASP A 7 -0.61 16.03 6.56
N ILE A 8 -0.75 17.23 6.00
CA ILE A 8 0.28 18.25 5.84
C ILE A 8 1.02 18.64 7.14
N LYS A 9 0.48 18.30 8.31
CA LYS A 9 1.18 18.52 9.59
C LYS A 9 2.35 17.54 9.75
N ARG A 10 2.39 16.48 8.95
CA ARG A 10 3.42 15.44 8.96
C ARG A 10 4.20 15.46 7.67
N ILE A 11 5.46 15.04 7.75
CA ILE A 11 6.36 15.06 6.61
C ILE A 11 5.86 14.13 5.49
N GLU A 12 5.29 12.98 5.84
CA GLU A 12 4.72 12.03 4.88
C GLU A 12 3.49 12.58 4.18
N GLY A 13 2.67 13.37 4.89
CA GLY A 13 1.51 14.01 4.29
C GLY A 13 1.86 15.17 3.36
N LYS A 14 2.93 15.91 3.66
CA LYS A 14 3.52 16.89 2.73
C LYS A 14 4.04 16.23 1.46
N PHE A 15 4.77 15.12 1.61
CA PHE A 15 5.26 14.35 0.47
C PHE A 15 4.12 13.69 -0.32
N GLY A 16 3.08 13.19 0.35
CA GLY A 16 1.90 12.63 -0.31
C GLY A 16 1.15 13.67 -1.13
N LEU A 17 0.89 14.85 -0.56
CA LEU A 17 0.29 15.97 -1.30
C LEU A 17 1.12 16.30 -2.54
N ARG A 18 2.44 16.49 -2.37
CA ARG A 18 3.35 16.77 -3.49
C ARG A 18 3.32 15.69 -4.58
N ARG A 19 3.33 14.40 -4.22
CA ARG A 19 3.32 13.25 -5.16
C ARG A 19 2.06 13.18 -5.99
N PHE A 20 0.91 13.29 -5.35
CA PHE A 20 -0.37 12.98 -6.01
C PHE A 20 -1.03 14.17 -6.68
N MET A 21 -0.44 15.35 -6.54
CA MET A 21 -0.97 16.60 -7.07
C MET A 21 -1.17 16.60 -8.59
N MET A 22 -0.29 15.97 -9.36
CA MET A 22 -0.44 15.88 -10.81
C MET A 22 -1.44 14.81 -11.26
N TYR A 23 -1.85 13.91 -10.35
CA TYR A 23 -2.74 12.79 -10.65
C TYR A 23 -4.18 13.02 -10.18
N PHE A 24 -4.42 14.05 -9.37
CA PHE A 24 -5.75 14.39 -8.90
C PHE A 24 -6.36 15.50 -9.73
N ASN A 25 -7.65 15.37 -10.00
CA ASN A 25 -8.45 16.52 -10.33
C ASN A 25 -8.48 17.43 -9.09
N LEU A 26 -7.64 18.47 -9.11
CA LEU A 26 -7.34 19.34 -7.97
C LEU A 26 -8.58 20.04 -7.39
N PHE A 27 -9.65 20.10 -8.16
CA PHE A 27 -10.90 20.77 -7.79
C PHE A 27 -12.06 19.81 -7.51
N ASP A 28 -11.87 18.50 -7.73
CA ASP A 28 -12.90 17.48 -7.50
C ASP A 28 -12.27 16.10 -7.23
N ASN A 29 -11.86 15.87 -5.98
CA ASN A 29 -11.40 14.55 -5.54
C ASN A 29 -11.73 14.30 -4.05
N ASP A 30 -11.85 13.02 -3.67
CA ASP A 30 -12.21 12.64 -2.30
C ASP A 30 -11.07 12.85 -1.26
N PHE A 31 -9.89 13.32 -1.68
CA PHE A 31 -8.70 13.41 -0.82
C PHE A 31 -8.37 14.83 -0.35
N ILE A 32 -8.66 15.84 -1.17
CA ILE A 32 -8.32 17.25 -0.92
C ILE A 32 -9.50 18.11 -1.36
N ASN A 33 -10.04 18.92 -0.44
CA ASN A 33 -11.02 19.94 -0.80
C ASN A 33 -10.34 21.28 -1.16
N SER A 34 -11.09 22.14 -1.85
CA SER A 34 -10.61 23.45 -2.32
C SER A 34 -10.07 24.35 -1.20
N ILE A 35 -10.66 24.31 -0.01
CA ILE A 35 -10.20 25.09 1.15
C ILE A 35 -8.83 24.60 1.63
N GLN A 36 -8.62 23.28 1.69
CA GLN A 36 -7.33 22.69 2.04
C GLN A 36 -6.28 23.03 0.99
N LEU A 37 -6.65 23.05 -0.29
CA LEU A 37 -5.73 23.44 -1.37
C LEU A 37 -5.25 24.89 -1.21
N VAL A 38 -6.18 25.83 -0.99
CA VAL A 38 -5.86 27.26 -0.77
C VAL A 38 -4.95 27.45 0.45
N LYS A 39 -5.25 26.77 1.56
CA LYS A 39 -4.42 26.86 2.78
C LYS A 39 -3.00 26.32 2.59
N ASN A 40 -2.77 25.49 1.58
CA ASN A 40 -1.50 24.82 1.31
C ASN A 40 -0.93 25.21 -0.05
N PHE A 41 -1.28 26.40 -0.54
CA PHE A 41 -0.92 26.84 -1.88
C PHE A 41 0.61 26.84 -2.14
N SER A 42 1.44 27.00 -1.10
CA SER A 42 2.90 26.89 -1.25
C SER A 42 3.37 25.48 -1.59
N TYR A 43 2.83 24.45 -0.94
CA TYR A 43 3.10 23.05 -1.29
C TYR A 43 2.49 22.69 -2.65
N PHE A 44 1.39 23.36 -3.00
CA PHE A 44 0.79 23.26 -4.31
C PHE A 44 1.74 23.79 -5.41
N ILE A 45 2.24 25.01 -5.26
CA ILE A 45 3.19 25.57 -6.23
C ILE A 45 4.48 24.74 -6.29
N ASP A 46 5.01 24.25 -5.16
CA ASP A 46 6.19 23.36 -5.16
C ASP A 46 5.95 22.03 -5.90
N GLY A 47 4.73 21.48 -5.85
CA GLY A 47 4.35 20.27 -6.58
C GLY A 47 4.17 20.52 -8.09
N LEU A 48 3.68 21.69 -8.50
CA LEU A 48 3.53 22.05 -9.92
C LEU A 48 4.86 22.40 -10.60
N LEU A 49 5.80 22.99 -9.85
CA LEU A 49 7.11 23.42 -10.37
C LEU A 49 8.11 22.27 -10.50
N ARG A 50 7.76 21.07 -10.03
CA ARG A 50 8.62 19.89 -10.08
C ARG A 50 7.91 18.80 -10.88
N ASP A 51 8.70 17.97 -11.55
CA ASP A 51 8.17 16.76 -12.19
C ASP A 51 7.40 15.89 -11.17
N PRO A 52 6.37 15.16 -11.63
CA PRO A 52 5.60 14.30 -10.74
C PRO A 52 6.56 13.30 -10.08
N ASP A 53 6.52 13.22 -8.76
CA ASP A 53 7.21 12.15 -8.03
C ASP A 53 6.43 10.86 -8.32
N MET A 54 6.86 10.17 -9.37
CA MET A 54 6.31 8.89 -9.86
C MET A 54 6.48 7.75 -8.83
N GLY A 55 6.99 8.05 -7.63
CA GLY A 55 7.56 7.07 -6.73
C GLY A 55 8.89 6.55 -7.24
N GLY A 56 9.49 5.62 -6.49
CA GLY A 56 10.78 5.07 -6.84
C GLY A 56 11.04 3.74 -6.15
N TYR A 57 11.86 2.92 -6.80
CA TYR A 57 12.47 1.76 -6.19
C TYR A 57 13.50 2.24 -5.16
N TYR A 58 13.22 2.02 -3.88
CA TYR A 58 14.20 2.20 -2.81
C TYR A 58 14.72 0.82 -2.41
N GLU A 59 15.96 0.53 -2.79
CA GLU A 59 16.61 -0.68 -2.32
C GLU A 59 16.84 -0.57 -0.81
N SER A 60 16.31 -1.54 -0.06
CA SER A 60 16.67 -1.71 1.35
C SER A 60 17.67 -2.84 1.51
N LEU A 61 18.81 -2.51 2.12
CA LEU A 61 19.83 -3.46 2.56
C LEU A 61 19.59 -3.95 4.00
N ASN A 62 18.55 -3.45 4.68
CA ASN A 62 18.18 -3.89 6.01
C ASN A 62 17.74 -5.37 6.00
N LYS A 63 17.97 -6.04 7.12
CA LYS A 63 17.62 -7.46 7.29
C LYS A 63 17.41 -7.77 8.76
N ASN A 64 16.59 -8.80 9.03
CA ASN A 64 16.35 -9.31 10.37
C ASN A 64 15.92 -8.20 11.36
N PRO A 65 14.81 -7.49 11.09
CA PRO A 65 14.36 -6.40 11.93
C PRO A 65 13.94 -6.93 13.31
N ASP A 66 14.29 -6.19 14.36
CA ASP A 66 14.02 -6.60 15.74
C ASP A 66 12.58 -6.26 16.18
N ASN A 67 12.24 -6.66 17.42
CA ASN A 67 10.93 -6.40 18.01
C ASN A 67 10.63 -4.90 18.21
N SER A 68 11.65 -4.05 18.40
CA SER A 68 11.46 -2.61 18.56
C SER A 68 10.93 -1.96 17.29
N ILE A 69 11.39 -2.43 16.13
CA ILE A 69 10.87 -2.03 14.81
C ILE A 69 9.41 -2.50 14.67
N MET A 70 9.08 -3.71 15.11
CA MET A 70 7.70 -4.23 15.06
C MET A 70 6.76 -3.38 15.91
N ASP A 71 7.19 -3.02 17.12
CA ASP A 71 6.43 -2.19 18.05
C ASP A 71 6.22 -0.78 17.51
N LEU A 72 7.28 -0.15 17.01
CA LEU A 72 7.21 1.17 16.41
C LEU A 72 6.25 1.18 15.21
N THR A 73 6.42 0.22 14.27
CA THR A 73 5.58 0.16 13.07
C THR A 73 4.13 -0.14 13.42
N SER A 74 3.86 -1.08 14.33
CA SER A 74 2.49 -1.37 14.78
C SER A 74 1.84 -0.16 15.45
N LYS A 75 2.59 0.61 16.24
CA LYS A 75 2.11 1.86 16.84
C LYS A 75 1.77 2.88 15.75
N VAL A 76 2.71 3.17 14.85
CA VAL A 76 2.50 4.13 13.74
C VAL A 76 1.28 3.73 12.90
N HIS A 77 1.14 2.45 12.62
CA HIS A 77 0.03 1.95 11.83
C HIS A 77 -1.27 1.98 12.62
N PHE A 78 -1.32 1.58 13.90
CA PHE A 78 -2.56 1.23 14.63
C PHE A 78 -2.94 2.10 15.85
N THR A 79 -2.31 3.27 16.07
CA THR A 79 -2.54 4.12 17.27
C THR A 79 -3.95 4.66 17.56
N ASN A 80 -4.87 4.73 16.59
CA ASN A 80 -6.18 5.40 16.77
C ASN A 80 -7.39 4.44 16.72
N LYS A 81 -8.38 4.65 17.60
CA LYS A 81 -9.58 3.79 17.72
C LYS A 81 -10.58 3.90 16.56
N ASN A 82 -10.56 4.96 15.74
CA ASN A 82 -11.54 5.22 14.66
C ASN A 82 -11.25 4.54 13.31
N LYS A 83 -10.38 3.52 13.29
CA LYS A 83 -9.82 2.96 12.05
C LYS A 83 -10.76 2.16 11.16
N ILE A 84 -11.91 1.71 11.68
CA ILE A 84 -12.91 0.98 10.89
C ILE A 84 -13.44 1.86 9.74
N ALA A 85 -13.55 3.18 9.94
CA ALA A 85 -13.96 4.11 8.90
C ALA A 85 -12.99 4.15 7.70
N ASN A 86 -11.68 4.04 7.96
CA ASN A 86 -10.66 4.03 6.89
C ASN A 86 -10.69 2.76 6.05
N THR A 87 -11.22 1.69 6.61
CA THR A 87 -11.38 0.41 5.93
C THR A 87 -12.45 0.51 4.84
N PHE A 88 -13.55 1.24 5.06
CA PHE A 88 -14.55 1.49 4.02
C PHE A 88 -14.03 2.37 2.87
N PHE A 89 -13.24 3.39 3.17
CA PHE A 89 -12.61 4.20 2.13
C PHE A 89 -11.62 3.37 1.30
N GLN A 90 -10.84 2.49 1.95
CA GLN A 90 -9.98 1.53 1.25
C GLN A 90 -10.75 0.61 0.34
N GLU A 91 -11.89 0.08 0.81
CA GLU A 91 -12.77 -0.74 0.01
C GLU A 91 -13.30 0.03 -1.22
N LYS A 92 -13.72 1.28 -1.06
CA LYS A 92 -14.17 2.15 -2.17
C LYS A 92 -13.11 2.22 -3.28
N TYR A 93 -11.85 2.50 -2.93
CA TYR A 93 -10.78 2.59 -3.93
C TYR A 93 -10.34 1.24 -4.48
N PHE A 94 -10.35 0.20 -3.66
CA PHE A 94 -10.11 -1.16 -4.12
C PHE A 94 -11.11 -1.57 -5.21
N LYS A 95 -12.41 -1.30 -4.97
CA LYS A 95 -13.47 -1.50 -5.98
C LYS A 95 -13.26 -0.63 -7.21
N LYS A 96 -12.82 0.62 -7.06
CA LYS A 96 -12.50 1.51 -8.18
C LYS A 96 -11.37 0.97 -9.05
N ILE A 97 -10.32 0.42 -8.45
CA ILE A 97 -9.21 -0.24 -9.19
C ILE A 97 -9.76 -1.40 -10.02
N ILE A 98 -10.58 -2.27 -9.43
CA ILE A 98 -11.21 -3.39 -10.15
C ILE A 98 -12.05 -2.90 -11.32
N GLN A 99 -12.87 -1.85 -11.11
CA GLN A 99 -13.72 -1.29 -12.14
C GLN A 99 -12.91 -0.73 -13.32
N ILE A 100 -11.86 0.05 -13.04
CA ILE A 100 -10.99 0.63 -14.07
C ILE A 100 -10.31 -0.48 -14.87
N CYS A 101 -9.77 -1.51 -14.20
CA CYS A 101 -9.17 -2.65 -14.90
C CYS A 101 -10.17 -3.36 -15.81
N LYS A 102 -11.41 -3.54 -15.36
CA LYS A 102 -12.48 -4.16 -16.16
C LYS A 102 -12.83 -3.32 -17.39
N GLU A 103 -13.02 -2.01 -17.23
CA GLU A 103 -13.36 -1.09 -18.33
C GLU A 103 -12.26 -1.03 -19.40
N ASN A 104 -11.00 -1.20 -19.00
CA ASN A 104 -9.84 -1.16 -19.88
C ASN A 104 -9.35 -2.55 -20.31
N ASN A 105 -10.13 -3.60 -20.02
CA ASN A 105 -9.78 -5.00 -20.34
C ASN A 105 -8.36 -5.40 -19.87
N ALA A 106 -7.96 -4.89 -18.70
CA ALA A 106 -6.67 -5.17 -18.07
C ALA A 106 -6.77 -6.34 -17.10
N ASN A 107 -5.80 -7.27 -17.18
CA ASN A 107 -5.72 -8.39 -16.25
C ASN A 107 -5.22 -7.92 -14.89
N LEU A 108 -6.08 -8.02 -13.87
CA LEU A 108 -5.74 -7.64 -12.51
C LEU A 108 -5.28 -8.84 -11.69
N THR A 109 -4.07 -8.75 -11.13
CA THR A 109 -3.58 -9.65 -10.08
C THR A 109 -3.34 -8.87 -8.81
N ILE A 110 -3.99 -9.30 -7.74
CA ILE A 110 -3.92 -8.71 -6.41
C ILE A 110 -3.01 -9.59 -5.57
N VAL A 111 -2.08 -8.98 -4.85
CA VAL A 111 -1.08 -9.73 -4.09
C VAL A 111 -0.97 -9.18 -2.67
N SER A 112 -1.11 -10.07 -1.68
CA SER A 112 -0.76 -9.77 -0.30
C SER A 112 0.65 -10.30 -0.03
N MET A 113 1.58 -9.40 0.29
CA MET A 113 2.97 -9.75 0.64
C MET A 113 3.05 -10.33 2.06
N PRO A 114 4.07 -11.17 2.35
CA PRO A 114 4.32 -11.58 3.72
C PRO A 114 4.72 -10.39 4.60
N VAL A 115 4.51 -10.56 5.90
CA VAL A 115 4.93 -9.60 6.92
C VAL A 115 5.67 -10.33 8.04
N HIS A 116 6.37 -9.59 8.89
CA HIS A 116 7.04 -10.18 10.03
C HIS A 116 6.02 -10.83 11.00
N SER A 117 6.28 -12.05 11.46
CA SER A 117 5.33 -12.82 12.29
C SER A 117 5.01 -12.12 13.61
N ASN A 118 6.01 -11.53 14.28
CA ASN A 118 5.80 -10.76 15.52
C ASN A 118 4.99 -9.49 15.28
N TYR A 119 5.10 -8.87 14.11
CA TYR A 119 4.26 -7.73 13.75
C TYR A 119 2.83 -8.18 13.46
N LYS A 120 2.63 -9.27 12.71
CA LYS A 120 1.31 -9.85 12.43
C LYS A 120 0.51 -10.12 13.71
N LYS A 121 1.16 -10.68 14.74
CA LYS A 121 0.56 -10.95 16.06
C LYS A 121 0.07 -9.69 16.80
N LYS A 122 0.61 -8.51 16.48
CA LYS A 122 0.24 -7.24 17.11
C LYS A 122 -0.92 -6.54 16.39
N ILE A 123 -1.31 -7.02 15.20
CA ILE A 123 -2.37 -6.42 14.41
C ILE A 123 -3.69 -7.11 14.71
N ASN A 124 -4.77 -6.34 14.80
CA ASN A 124 -6.12 -6.90 14.92
C ASN A 124 -6.44 -7.80 13.70
N PRO A 125 -6.77 -9.08 13.90
CA PRO A 125 -7.10 -10.01 12.81
C PRO A 125 -8.22 -9.53 11.87
N PHE A 126 -9.10 -8.65 12.35
CA PHE A 126 -10.13 -8.00 11.54
C PHE A 126 -9.61 -7.47 10.20
N TYR A 127 -8.44 -6.81 10.17
CA TYR A 127 -7.92 -6.23 8.93
C TYR A 127 -7.54 -7.29 7.89
N PHE A 128 -6.95 -8.40 8.33
CA PHE A 128 -6.59 -9.50 7.44
C PHE A 128 -7.84 -10.22 6.94
N ASN A 129 -8.78 -10.52 7.84
CA ASN A 129 -10.04 -11.17 7.47
C ASN A 129 -10.88 -10.29 6.54
N TYR A 130 -10.84 -8.97 6.74
CA TYR A 130 -11.55 -8.03 5.89
C TYR A 130 -10.95 -7.99 4.48
N LEU A 131 -9.61 -7.93 4.36
CA LEU A 131 -8.94 -8.01 3.07
C LEU A 131 -9.23 -9.34 2.36
N GLU A 132 -9.14 -10.45 3.08
CA GLU A 132 -9.46 -11.78 2.56
C GLU A 132 -10.91 -11.84 2.04
N ASN A 133 -11.87 -11.30 2.80
CA ASN A 133 -13.26 -11.22 2.36
C ASN A 133 -13.44 -10.36 1.10
N LEU A 134 -12.73 -9.23 1.01
CA LEU A 134 -12.76 -8.35 -0.18
C LEU A 134 -12.09 -8.98 -1.41
N THR A 135 -11.10 -9.83 -1.19
CA THR A 135 -10.27 -10.47 -2.23
C THR A 135 -10.71 -11.90 -2.56
N LYS A 136 -11.87 -12.34 -2.03
CA LYS A 136 -12.45 -13.65 -2.35
C LYS A 136 -12.48 -13.86 -3.86
N PRO A 137 -12.13 -15.07 -4.34
CA PRO A 137 -11.99 -15.35 -5.76
C PRO A 137 -13.16 -14.80 -6.57
N ASN A 138 -12.83 -13.93 -7.53
CA ASN A 138 -13.77 -13.32 -8.45
C ASN A 138 -13.27 -13.56 -9.87
N LYS A 139 -14.17 -13.71 -10.84
CA LYS A 139 -13.81 -13.91 -12.25
C LYS A 139 -12.98 -12.76 -12.84
N HIS A 140 -12.96 -11.59 -12.19
CA HIS A 140 -12.31 -10.39 -12.71
C HIS A 140 -10.86 -10.17 -12.24
N TYR A 141 -10.37 -10.93 -11.27
CA TYR A 141 -8.98 -10.80 -10.81
C TYR A 141 -8.45 -12.09 -10.21
N LYS A 142 -7.12 -12.25 -10.23
CA LYS A 142 -6.41 -13.29 -9.49
C LYS A 142 -5.99 -12.75 -8.12
N TYR A 143 -6.13 -13.53 -7.06
CA TYR A 143 -5.60 -13.19 -5.74
C TYR A 143 -4.48 -14.15 -5.34
N LEU A 144 -3.33 -13.61 -5.00
CA LEU A 144 -2.16 -14.31 -4.49
C LEU A 144 -1.92 -13.88 -3.05
N ASN A 145 -2.06 -14.81 -2.11
CA ASN A 145 -1.92 -14.51 -0.68
C ASN A 145 -0.66 -15.15 -0.10
N PHE A 146 0.32 -14.32 0.28
CA PHE A 146 1.55 -14.76 0.94
C PHE A 146 1.59 -14.38 2.43
N LEU A 147 0.49 -13.92 3.03
CA LEU A 147 0.47 -13.46 4.43
C LEU A 147 0.77 -14.56 5.45
N ASP A 148 0.50 -15.81 5.10
CA ASP A 148 0.73 -16.98 5.96
C ASP A 148 2.02 -17.73 5.61
N GLU A 149 2.80 -17.25 4.63
CA GLU A 149 4.08 -17.86 4.33
C GLU A 149 5.07 -17.66 5.49
N ASN A 150 5.76 -18.74 5.84
CA ASN A 150 6.88 -18.69 6.77
C ASN A 150 8.10 -18.02 6.10
N THR A 151 8.05 -16.69 6.05
CA THR A 151 9.08 -15.87 5.42
C THR A 151 10.29 -15.75 6.33
N ASN A 152 11.47 -16.06 5.80
CA ASN A 152 12.72 -15.84 6.52
C ASN A 152 12.85 -14.37 6.90
N VAL A 153 13.10 -14.08 8.18
CA VAL A 153 13.26 -12.70 8.71
C VAL A 153 14.40 -11.93 8.03
N TYR A 154 15.39 -12.63 7.47
CA TYR A 154 16.44 -12.03 6.65
C TYR A 154 15.98 -11.55 5.28
N HIS A 155 14.73 -11.82 4.87
CA HIS A 155 14.10 -11.30 3.65
C HIS A 155 13.26 -10.05 3.90
N LEU A 156 13.14 -9.62 5.16
CA LEU A 156 12.35 -8.45 5.56
C LEU A 156 13.28 -7.28 5.88
N SER A 157 12.94 -6.11 5.34
CA SER A 157 13.60 -4.84 5.66
C SER A 157 13.15 -4.31 7.01
N ASP A 158 11.85 -4.45 7.28
CA ASP A 158 11.18 -3.99 8.49
C ASP A 158 9.96 -4.89 8.80
N ALA A 159 9.00 -4.37 9.56
CA ALA A 159 7.82 -5.12 9.98
C ALA A 159 6.92 -5.61 8.83
N ASN A 160 6.87 -4.89 7.71
CA ASN A 160 5.90 -5.14 6.64
C ASN A 160 6.44 -4.93 5.21
N HIS A 161 7.73 -4.67 5.04
CA HIS A 161 8.39 -4.55 3.75
C HIS A 161 9.48 -5.61 3.57
N LEU A 162 9.55 -6.17 2.36
CA LEU A 162 10.66 -7.03 1.93
C LEU A 162 11.92 -6.19 1.71
N ASN A 163 13.09 -6.80 1.93
CA ASN A 163 14.36 -6.24 1.47
C ASN A 163 14.69 -6.72 0.04
N LYS A 164 15.89 -6.38 -0.47
CA LYS A 164 16.31 -6.78 -1.83
C LYS A 164 16.15 -8.29 -2.09
N VAL A 165 16.63 -9.13 -1.17
CA VAL A 165 16.62 -10.59 -1.32
C VAL A 165 15.19 -11.13 -1.29
N GLY A 166 14.37 -10.63 -0.36
CA GLY A 166 12.96 -10.97 -0.28
C GLY A 166 12.19 -10.56 -1.53
N ALA A 167 12.42 -9.34 -2.01
CA ALA A 167 11.77 -8.81 -3.21
C ALA A 167 12.07 -9.67 -4.44
N ILE A 168 13.32 -10.10 -4.64
CA ILE A 168 13.71 -11.01 -5.74
C ILE A 168 12.92 -12.32 -5.64
N LYS A 169 12.90 -12.95 -4.46
CA LYS A 169 12.15 -14.21 -4.23
C LYS A 169 10.67 -14.06 -4.61
N TYR A 170 9.99 -13.07 -4.05
CA TYR A 170 8.55 -12.90 -4.28
C TYR A 170 8.24 -12.41 -5.69
N ALA A 171 9.10 -11.61 -6.31
CA ALA A 171 8.96 -11.25 -7.73
C ALA A 171 8.98 -12.49 -8.63
N THR A 172 9.88 -13.45 -8.39
CA THR A 172 9.89 -14.72 -9.13
C THR A 172 8.59 -15.51 -8.93
N LEU A 173 8.10 -15.62 -7.69
CA LEU A 173 6.85 -16.33 -7.40
C LEU A 173 5.64 -15.67 -8.08
N ILE A 174 5.54 -14.34 -8.01
CA ILE A 174 4.48 -13.57 -8.65
C ILE A 174 4.57 -13.72 -10.17
N ASN A 175 5.76 -13.57 -10.76
CA ASN A 175 5.95 -13.72 -12.21
C ASN A 175 5.55 -15.11 -12.69
N ASN A 176 5.91 -16.16 -11.96
CA ASN A 176 5.49 -17.52 -12.31
C ASN A 176 3.96 -17.67 -12.26
N ALA A 177 3.34 -17.09 -11.24
CA ALA A 177 1.89 -17.15 -11.07
C ALA A 177 1.12 -16.28 -12.08
N VAL A 178 1.64 -15.11 -12.46
CA VAL A 178 1.01 -14.20 -13.42
C VAL A 178 1.19 -14.71 -14.84
N ASN A 179 2.42 -15.08 -15.19
CA ASN A 179 2.74 -15.44 -16.56
C ASN A 179 2.31 -16.84 -16.92
N ASN A 180 2.01 -17.71 -15.94
CA ASN A 180 1.71 -19.14 -16.14
C ASN A 180 2.51 -19.63 -17.35
N ILE A 181 3.85 -19.75 -17.24
CA ILE A 181 4.61 -20.40 -18.31
C ILE A 181 3.98 -21.77 -18.47
N ILE A 182 3.16 -21.85 -19.51
CA ILE A 182 2.56 -23.04 -20.07
C ILE A 182 3.80 -23.83 -20.51
N LYS A 183 4.31 -24.68 -19.61
CA LYS A 183 4.90 -25.93 -20.06
C LYS A 183 3.70 -26.81 -20.43
N LYS A 184 3.15 -26.56 -21.62
CA LYS A 184 2.52 -27.63 -22.39
C LYS A 184 3.63 -28.39 -23.07
#